data_AF-A0A965FMC7-F1
#
_entry.id   AF-A0A965FMC7-F1
#
_cell.length_a   1.000
_cell.length_b   1.000
_cell.length_c   1.000
_cell.angle_alpha   90.00
_cell.angle_beta   90.00
_cell.angle_gamma   90.00
#
_symmetry.space_group_name_H-M   'P 1'
#
loop_
_entity.id
_entity.type
_entity.pdbx_description
1 polymer ?
#
loop_
_entity_poly.entity_id
_entity_poly.type
_entity_poly.pdbx_seq_one_letter_code
_entity_poly.pdbx_strand_id
1 'polypeptide(L)'
;MAATRVQFDATYTSGSGTNLYRFTICVNVAGVVGVRDIRTPFGLLIDSMTSVPQSVVDDINNAIAQVGTIIAMTSAVNGNLTFVAEGSKDVTFATPMTGTNYRVQLSPSDFVPVRVTNKTSTGFTVQVGVTFTGTVGYDVFV
;
A
#
# COMPACT_ATOMS: atom_id res chain seq x y z
N MET A 1 -23.05 -3.17 -19.39
CA MET A 1 -22.53 -3.92 -18.23
C MET A 1 -21.07 -4.25 -18.52
N ALA A 2 -20.15 -3.89 -17.63
CA ALA A 2 -18.73 -4.24 -17.75
C ALA A 2 -18.30 -4.87 -16.42
N ALA A 3 -17.57 -5.98 -16.48
CA ALA A 3 -17.01 -6.62 -15.30
C ALA A 3 -15.81 -5.83 -14.80
N THR A 4 -15.80 -5.46 -13.52
CA THR A 4 -14.67 -4.79 -12.86
C THR A 4 -13.92 -5.79 -12.00
N ARG A 5 -12.61 -5.90 -12.21
CA ARG A 5 -11.74 -6.74 -11.38
C ARG A 5 -11.54 -6.07 -10.03
N VAL A 6 -11.80 -6.82 -8.97
CA VAL A 6 -11.49 -6.43 -7.58
C VAL A 6 -10.05 -6.83 -7.28
N GLN A 7 -9.28 -5.90 -6.74
CA GLN A 7 -7.88 -6.11 -6.37
C GLN A 7 -7.75 -6.48 -4.88
N PHE A 8 -8.61 -5.92 -4.04
CA PHE A 8 -8.61 -6.14 -2.60
C PHE A 8 -10.02 -6.01 -2.04
N ASP A 9 -10.38 -6.92 -1.13
CA ASP A 9 -11.61 -6.88 -0.34
C ASP A 9 -11.26 -7.16 1.13
N ALA A 10 -11.73 -6.31 2.04
CA ALA A 10 -11.63 -6.53 3.48
C ALA A 10 -12.98 -6.32 4.15
N THR A 11 -13.34 -7.23 5.05
CA THR A 11 -14.58 -7.18 5.82
C THR A 11 -14.29 -6.70 7.22
N TYR A 12 -15.03 -5.68 7.65
CA TYR A 12 -14.91 -5.05 8.96
C TYR A 12 -16.17 -5.28 9.78
N THR A 13 -16.00 -5.25 11.10
CA THR A 13 -17.12 -5.24 12.05
C THR A 13 -16.97 -4.01 12.93
N SER A 14 -18.03 -3.21 13.04
CA SER A 14 -18.08 -1.98 13.82
C SER A 14 -19.29 -1.99 14.75
N GLY A 15 -19.17 -1.41 15.93
CA GLY A 15 -20.22 -1.35 16.95
C GLY A 15 -19.83 -2.02 18.27
N SER A 16 -20.74 -2.03 19.22
CA SER A 16 -20.52 -2.52 20.58
C SER A 16 -21.67 -3.39 21.07
N GLY A 17 -21.34 -4.38 21.90
CA GLY A 17 -22.33 -5.32 22.45
C GLY A 17 -23.04 -6.12 21.37
N THR A 18 -24.37 -6.08 21.36
CA THR A 18 -25.24 -6.80 20.41
C THR A 18 -25.49 -6.04 19.11
N ASN A 19 -25.06 -4.77 18.99
CA ASN A 19 -25.28 -3.93 17.83
C ASN A 19 -24.04 -3.90 16.92
N LEU A 20 -23.78 -5.02 16.23
CA LEU A 20 -22.62 -5.18 15.36
C LEU A 20 -22.98 -4.96 13.88
N TYR A 21 -22.45 -3.91 13.29
CA TYR A 21 -22.52 -3.64 11.86
C TYR A 21 -21.37 -4.32 11.14
N ARG A 22 -21.63 -4.84 9.94
CA ARG A 22 -20.59 -5.43 9.08
C ARG A 22 -20.57 -4.69 7.77
N PHE A 23 -19.38 -4.39 7.25
CA PHE A 23 -19.25 -3.74 5.95
C PHE A 23 -17.99 -4.24 5.26
N THR A 24 -17.97 -4.15 3.93
CA THR A 24 -16.83 -4.56 3.12
C THR A 24 -16.26 -3.34 2.40
N ILE A 25 -14.96 -3.12 2.57
CA ILE A 25 -14.20 -2.14 1.79
C ILE A 25 -13.59 -2.88 0.61
N CYS A 26 -13.85 -2.37 -0.60
CA CYS A 26 -13.35 -2.93 -1.84
C CYS A 26 -12.45 -1.93 -2.57
N VAL A 27 -11.47 -2.46 -3.29
CA VAL A 27 -10.54 -1.68 -4.11
C VAL A 27 -10.53 -2.25 -5.50
N ASN A 28 -10.80 -1.41 -6.49
CA ASN A 28 -10.70 -1.83 -7.88
C ASN A 28 -9.25 -1.69 -8.41
N VAL A 29 -9.01 -2.24 -9.60
CA VAL A 29 -7.69 -2.14 -10.28
C VAL A 29 -7.25 -0.71 -10.63
N ALA A 30 -8.16 0.26 -10.58
CA ALA A 30 -7.85 1.67 -10.78
C ALA A 30 -7.53 2.39 -9.45
N GLY A 31 -7.44 1.65 -8.33
CA GLY A 31 -7.15 2.20 -7.01
C GLY A 31 -8.32 2.93 -6.34
N VAL A 32 -9.53 2.87 -6.91
CA VAL A 32 -10.71 3.49 -6.30
C VAL A 32 -11.18 2.61 -5.15
N VAL A 33 -11.24 3.21 -3.96
CA VAL A 33 -11.76 2.59 -2.74
C VAL A 33 -13.26 2.83 -2.66
N GLY A 34 -14.03 1.76 -2.44
CA GLY A 34 -15.47 1.80 -2.26
C GLY A 34 -15.91 1.04 -1.02
N VAL A 35 -17.15 1.29 -0.60
CA VAL A 35 -17.82 0.56 0.49
C VAL A 35 -19.01 -0.18 -0.10
N ARG A 36 -19.19 -1.43 0.30
CA ARG A 36 -20.30 -2.28 -0.12
C ARG A 36 -20.79 -3.16 1.02
N ASP A 37 -21.98 -3.71 0.83
CA ASP A 37 -22.54 -4.73 1.70
C ASP A 37 -22.60 -4.33 3.18
N ILE A 38 -23.02 -3.09 3.48
CA ILE A 38 -23.24 -2.64 4.85
C ILE A 38 -24.45 -3.39 5.42
N ARG A 39 -24.22 -4.20 6.45
CA ARG A 39 -25.21 -5.01 7.15
C ARG A 39 -25.44 -4.47 8.55
N THR A 40 -26.72 -4.36 8.89
CA THR A 40 -27.21 -4.06 10.24
C THR A 40 -26.86 -5.18 11.23
N PRO A 41 -27.00 -4.94 12.54
CA PRO A 41 -26.86 -5.97 13.58
C PRO A 41 -27.71 -7.21 13.37
N PHE A 42 -28.84 -7.09 12.67
CA PHE A 42 -29.74 -8.19 12.36
C PHE A 42 -29.38 -8.92 11.06
N GLY A 43 -28.25 -8.58 10.43
CA GLY A 43 -27.78 -9.19 9.20
C GLY A 43 -28.45 -8.68 7.93
N LEU A 44 -29.38 -7.73 8.03
CA LEU A 44 -30.05 -7.12 6.89
C LEU A 44 -29.14 -6.09 6.22
N LEU A 45 -29.14 -6.08 4.89
CA LEU A 45 -28.49 -5.03 4.09
C LEU A 45 -29.18 -3.69 4.38
N ILE A 46 -28.38 -2.66 4.55
CA ILE A 46 -28.88 -1.29 4.68
C ILE A 46 -29.40 -0.80 3.33
N ASP A 47 -30.64 -0.32 3.33
CA ASP A 47 -31.22 0.43 2.22
C ASP A 47 -30.88 1.93 2.36
N SER A 48 -30.93 2.66 1.24
CA SER A 48 -30.66 4.10 1.13
C SER A 48 -31.51 4.99 2.05
N MET A 49 -32.59 4.45 2.62
CA MET A 49 -33.50 5.13 3.53
C MET A 49 -33.19 4.88 5.02
N THR A 50 -32.28 3.96 5.34
CA THR A 50 -31.90 3.64 6.72
C THR A 50 -30.62 4.39 7.08
N SER A 51 -30.69 5.26 8.10
CA SER A 51 -29.51 5.96 8.58
C SER A 51 -28.59 5.03 9.37
N VAL A 52 -27.30 5.08 9.04
CA VAL A 52 -26.23 4.41 9.78
C VAL A 52 -25.84 5.29 10.99
N PRO A 53 -25.61 4.73 12.18
CA PRO A 53 -25.11 5.51 13.32
C PRO A 53 -23.78 6.19 12.98
N GLN A 54 -23.58 7.43 13.44
CA GLN A 54 -22.38 8.21 13.14
C GLN A 54 -21.08 7.48 13.52
N SER A 55 -21.07 6.75 14.64
CA SER A 55 -19.90 5.96 15.06
C SER A 55 -19.48 4.92 14.03
N VAL A 56 -20.44 4.30 13.33
CA VAL A 56 -20.16 3.31 12.29
C VAL A 56 -19.67 4.00 11.02
N VAL A 57 -20.18 5.20 10.72
CA VAL A 57 -19.68 6.03 9.62
C VAL A 57 -18.22 6.44 9.87
N ASP A 58 -17.88 6.82 11.10
CA ASP A 58 -16.51 7.16 11.48
C ASP A 58 -15.58 5.94 11.35
N ASP A 59 -16.03 4.76 11.79
CA ASP A 59 -15.29 3.50 11.61
C ASP A 59 -15.11 3.11 10.14
N ILE A 60 -16.12 3.35 9.29
CA ILE A 60 -16.01 3.15 7.83
C ILE A 60 -14.94 4.07 7.25
N ASN A 61 -14.95 5.36 7.61
CA ASN A 61 -13.94 6.31 7.14
C ASN A 61 -12.52 5.93 7.61
N ASN A 62 -12.38 5.45 8.85
CA ASN A 62 -11.12 4.94 9.37
C ASN A 62 -10.65 3.69 8.60
N ALA A 63 -11.56 2.76 8.29
CA ALA A 63 -11.25 1.57 7.50
C ALA A 63 -10.84 1.94 6.06
N ILE A 64 -11.52 2.91 5.42
CA ILE A 64 -11.13 3.44 4.11
C ILE A 64 -9.71 4.02 4.18
N ALA A 65 -9.39 4.81 5.20
CA ALA A 65 -8.06 5.38 5.38
C ALA A 65 -6.98 4.29 5.58
N GLN A 66 -7.27 3.26 6.38
CA GLN A 66 -6.37 2.11 6.57
C GLN A 66 -6.13 1.35 5.26
N VAL A 67 -7.18 1.08 4.49
CA VAL A 67 -7.05 0.42 3.18
C VAL A 67 -6.27 1.30 2.21
N GLY A 68 -6.51 2.62 2.22
CA GLY A 68 -5.71 3.59 1.46
C GLY A 68 -4.22 3.50 1.80
N THR A 69 -3.87 3.40 3.08
CA THR A 69 -2.48 3.18 3.52
C THR A 69 -1.93 1.84 3.03
N ILE A 70 -2.71 0.74 3.13
CA ILE A 70 -2.27 -0.59 2.66
C ILE A 70 -2.02 -0.59 1.15
N ILE A 71 -2.84 0.10 0.37
CA ILE A 71 -2.63 0.27 -1.08
C ILE A 71 -1.39 1.12 -1.34
N ALA A 72 -1.19 2.22 -0.60
CA ALA A 72 0.03 3.03 -0.72
C ALA A 72 1.29 2.21 -0.41
N MET A 73 1.18 1.24 0.51
CA MET A 73 2.24 0.27 0.80
C MET A 73 2.43 -0.80 -0.29
N THR A 74 1.66 -0.80 -1.39
CA THR A 74 2.00 -1.59 -2.59
C THR A 74 3.00 -0.79 -3.42
N SER A 75 4.11 -1.41 -3.83
CA SER A 75 5.31 -0.75 -4.40
C SER A 75 4.95 0.37 -5.37
N ALA A 76 5.32 1.62 -5.03
CA ALA A 76 5.04 2.81 -5.85
C ALA A 76 6.10 3.03 -6.92
N VAL A 77 7.33 2.58 -6.66
CA VAL A 77 8.46 2.68 -7.59
C VAL A 77 9.28 1.40 -7.49
N ASN A 78 9.51 0.76 -8.63
CA ASN A 78 10.35 -0.43 -8.73
C ASN A 78 11.33 -0.30 -9.89
N GLY A 79 12.40 -1.09 -9.84
CA GLY A 79 13.36 -1.18 -10.92
C GLY A 79 14.56 -2.05 -10.59
N ASN A 80 15.50 -2.09 -11.53
CA ASN A 80 16.74 -2.85 -11.40
C ASN A 80 17.92 -1.91 -11.58
N LEU A 81 18.90 -2.04 -10.69
CA LEU A 81 20.20 -1.38 -10.80
C LEU A 81 21.23 -2.38 -11.30
N THR A 82 21.89 -2.07 -12.40
CA THR A 82 23.03 -2.86 -12.89
C THR A 82 24.33 -2.24 -12.38
N PHE A 83 25.08 -2.98 -11.58
CA PHE A 83 26.41 -2.63 -11.10
C PHE A 83 27.47 -3.24 -12.02
N VAL A 84 28.53 -2.48 -12.34
CA VAL A 84 29.66 -2.94 -13.15
C VAL A 84 30.96 -2.61 -12.42
N ALA A 85 31.39 -3.50 -11.52
CA ALA A 85 32.53 -3.31 -10.62
C ALA A 85 32.42 -2.04 -9.75
N GLU A 86 31.22 -1.76 -9.26
CA GLU A 86 30.90 -0.56 -8.48
C GLU A 86 30.48 -0.94 -7.05
N GLY A 87 30.66 -0.02 -6.09
CA GLY A 87 30.24 -0.19 -4.69
C GLY A 87 28.98 0.58 -4.30
N SER A 88 28.48 1.47 -5.16
CA SER A 88 27.28 2.26 -4.90
C SER A 88 26.62 2.75 -6.18
N LYS A 89 25.30 2.89 -6.16
CA LYS A 89 24.52 3.58 -7.20
C LYS A 89 23.40 4.41 -6.62
N ASP A 90 23.11 5.53 -7.26
CA ASP A 90 21.96 6.37 -6.93
C ASP A 90 20.74 5.94 -7.73
N VAL A 91 19.59 5.94 -7.06
CA VAL A 91 18.26 5.79 -7.64
C VAL A 91 17.60 7.15 -7.59
N THR A 92 17.16 7.65 -8.73
CA THR A 92 16.37 8.88 -8.84
C THR A 92 14.94 8.56 -9.18
N PHE A 93 14.01 9.18 -8.46
CA PHE A 93 12.58 9.06 -8.75
C PHE A 93 12.21 9.97 -9.92
N ALA A 94 11.43 9.45 -10.86
CA ALA A 94 10.87 10.25 -11.95
C ALA A 94 9.90 11.33 -11.43
N THR A 95 9.22 11.06 -10.31
CA THR A 95 8.39 12.02 -9.59
C THR A 95 8.83 12.04 -8.13
N PRO A 96 9.17 13.22 -7.56
CA PRO A 96 9.56 13.33 -6.16
C PRO A 96 8.45 12.81 -5.23
N MET A 97 8.84 12.08 -4.20
CA MET A 97 7.96 11.65 -3.12
C MET A 97 7.67 12.82 -2.16
N THR A 98 6.54 12.73 -1.46
CA THR A 98 6.10 13.75 -0.49
C THR A 98 6.98 13.83 0.76
N GLY A 99 7.82 12.82 1.02
CA GLY A 99 8.76 12.79 2.14
C GLY A 99 9.78 11.66 2.05
N THR A 100 10.58 11.48 3.11
CA THR A 100 11.66 10.47 3.18
C THR A 100 11.28 9.21 3.96
N ASN A 101 10.03 9.10 4.43
CA ASN A 101 9.54 8.00 5.27
C ASN A 101 9.24 6.70 4.49
N TYR A 102 9.64 6.61 3.22
CA TYR A 102 9.43 5.42 2.41
C TYR A 102 10.36 4.27 2.83
N ARG A 103 9.87 3.04 2.68
CA ARG A 103 10.66 1.82 2.86
C ARG A 103 11.20 1.36 1.50
N VAL A 104 12.44 0.90 1.49
CA VAL A 104 13.03 0.28 0.29
C VAL A 104 13.35 -1.16 0.61
N GLN A 105 12.87 -2.08 -0.21
CA GLN A 105 13.28 -3.48 -0.20
C GLN A 105 14.26 -3.68 -1.35
N LEU A 106 15.40 -4.32 -1.04
CA LEU A 106 16.43 -4.64 -2.02
C LEU A 106 16.45 -6.16 -2.25
N SER A 107 16.60 -6.54 -3.51
CA SER A 107 16.64 -7.94 -3.96
C SER A 107 17.89 -8.12 -4.82
N PRO A 108 19.09 -8.28 -4.22
CA PRO A 108 20.31 -8.52 -4.97
C PRO A 108 20.26 -9.89 -5.66
N SER A 109 20.83 -10.00 -6.86
CA SER A 109 20.88 -11.26 -7.62
C SER A 109 21.89 -12.27 -7.07
N ASP A 110 22.71 -11.86 -6.11
CA ASP A 110 23.77 -12.66 -5.51
C ASP A 110 23.87 -12.36 -4.00
N PHE A 111 24.63 -13.17 -3.26
CA PHE A 111 24.81 -13.05 -1.82
C PHE A 111 25.81 -11.94 -1.47
N VAL A 112 25.40 -10.68 -1.68
CA VAL A 112 26.16 -9.49 -1.32
C VAL A 112 25.42 -8.64 -0.29
N PRO A 113 26.13 -8.08 0.72
CA PRO A 113 25.51 -7.18 1.67
C PRO A 113 25.14 -5.87 0.96
N VAL A 114 23.84 -5.56 0.93
CA VAL A 114 23.31 -4.32 0.36
C VAL A 114 22.60 -3.49 1.42
N ARG A 115 22.71 -2.17 1.33
CA ARG A 115 21.99 -1.23 2.19
C ARG A 115 21.56 0.01 1.43
N VAL A 116 20.54 0.69 1.95
CA VAL A 116 20.12 2.00 1.46
C VAL A 116 20.70 3.09 2.35
N THR A 117 21.27 4.11 1.73
CA THR A 117 21.79 5.33 2.37
C THR A 117 21.22 6.57 1.68
N ASN A 118 21.37 7.74 2.29
CA ASN A 118 21.01 9.04 1.69
C ASN A 118 19.58 9.11 1.13
N LYS A 119 18.58 8.68 1.90
CA LYS A 119 17.18 8.81 1.50
C LYS A 119 16.78 10.28 1.42
N THR A 120 16.36 10.72 0.24
CA THR A 120 15.77 12.04 -0.02
C THR A 120 14.38 11.87 -0.61
N SER A 121 13.61 12.95 -0.72
CA SER A 121 12.33 12.94 -1.44
C SER A 121 12.50 12.66 -2.94
N THR A 122 13.70 12.81 -3.50
CA THR A 122 13.98 12.64 -4.93
C THR A 122 14.65 11.30 -5.25
N GLY A 123 15.05 10.52 -4.25
CA GLY A 123 15.78 9.28 -4.50
C GLY A 123 16.53 8.76 -3.28
N PHE A 124 17.37 7.76 -3.50
CA PHE A 124 18.22 7.17 -2.48
C PHE A 124 19.47 6.54 -3.10
N THR A 125 20.49 6.28 -2.28
CA THR A 125 21.69 5.56 -2.71
C THR A 125 21.64 4.11 -2.25
N VAL A 126 21.89 3.17 -3.14
CA VAL A 126 22.16 1.76 -2.80
C VAL A 126 23.66 1.58 -2.67
N GLN A 127 24.12 1.10 -1.52
CA GLN A 127 25.52 0.75 -1.28
C GLN A 127 25.66 -0.77 -1.13
N VAL A 128 26.71 -1.31 -1.72
CA VAL A 128 27.12 -2.72 -1.61
C VAL A 128 28.41 -2.77 -0.79
N GLY A 129 28.55 -3.77 0.09
CA GLY A 129 29.73 -3.87 0.96
C GLY A 129 31.03 -4.25 0.26
N VAL A 130 30.96 -4.63 -1.02
CA VAL A 130 32.09 -5.00 -1.89
C VAL A 130 31.86 -4.44 -3.29
N THR A 131 32.91 -4.32 -4.10
CA THR A 131 32.77 -4.07 -5.53
C THR A 131 31.99 -5.22 -6.16
N PHE A 132 30.85 -4.90 -6.76
CA PHE A 132 29.90 -5.89 -7.25
C PHE A 132 29.66 -5.70 -8.75
N THR A 133 29.46 -6.82 -9.45
CA THR A 133 29.03 -6.85 -10.85
C THR A 133 27.80 -7.73 -10.92
N GLY A 134 26.65 -7.14 -11.21
CA GLY A 134 25.37 -7.85 -11.20
C GLY A 134 24.20 -6.89 -11.04
N THR A 135 23.01 -7.45 -10.80
CA THR A 135 21.78 -6.65 -10.71
C THR A 135 21.23 -6.64 -9.29
N VAL A 136 20.79 -5.47 -8.83
CA VAL A 136 20.04 -5.33 -7.58
C VAL A 136 18.65 -4.79 -7.92
N GLY A 137 17.62 -5.60 -7.70
CA GLY A 137 16.24 -5.14 -7.76
C GLY A 137 15.91 -4.25 -6.56
N TYR A 138 15.07 -3.24 -6.76
CA TYR A 138 14.55 -2.43 -5.68
C TYR A 138 13.05 -2.24 -5.82
N ASP A 139 12.38 -2.22 -4.68
CA ASP A 139 10.97 -1.87 -4.52
C ASP A 139 10.84 -0.79 -3.44
N VAL A 140 10.14 0.28 -3.75
CA VAL A 140 9.89 1.40 -2.84
C VAL A 140 8.41 1.42 -2.45
N PHE A 141 8.19 1.35 -1.15
CA PHE A 141 6.87 1.36 -0.53
C PHE A 141 6.70 2.67 0.25
N VAL A 142 5.56 3.34 0.05
CA VAL A 142 5.19 4.60 0.72
C VAL A 142 4.18 4.37 1.82
#